data_AF-A0A8X6U8F5-F1
#
_entry.id   AF-A0A8X6U8F5-F1
#
_cell.length_a   1.000
_cell.length_b   1.000
_cell.length_c   1.000
_cell.angle_alpha   90.00
_cell.angle_beta   90.00
_cell.angle_gamma   90.00
#
_symmetry.space_group_name_H-M   'P 1'
#
loop_
_entity.id
_entity.type
_entity.pdbx_description
1 polymer ?
#
loop_
_entity_poly.entity_id
_entity_poly.type
_entity_poly.pdbx_seq_one_letter_code
_entity_poly.pdbx_strand_id
1 'polypeptide(L)'
;MMVTLGDNRLVIRVSNDSRVKHKTGNPLLRLLFSVDYEFTKNEKASFLIQGKKSLSLFPDKMIRPGKIGMTDYYVHLPGEYEIFLPINGTVHEEEPIGRIKLNSGGSYTVFILQKASWNIRTTHILTTVDVNEVHRLWQIPQAIVIAAGEVMFSVTGLDFSYSQAPSSLKSLVQALWLLTNAVGNFLIILLNFLKFERVSYEFLMYAALMALSMGIFVVIAVSYEYVEYDEKS
;
A
#
# COMPACT_ATOMS: atom_id res chain seq x y z
N MET A 1 10.09 -15.17 1.25
CA MET A 1 11.06 -16.09 1.91
C MET A 1 10.39 -17.44 2.03
N MET A 2 11.02 -18.51 1.56
CA MET A 2 10.51 -19.87 1.68
C MET A 2 11.49 -20.66 2.56
N VAL A 3 10.98 -21.30 3.61
CA VAL A 3 11.77 -22.14 4.53
C VAL A 3 11.21 -23.56 4.45
N THR A 4 12.06 -24.51 4.11
CA THR A 4 11.66 -25.91 3.90
C THR A 4 12.61 -26.82 4.64
N LEU A 5 12.07 -27.83 5.32
CA LEU A 5 12.87 -28.88 5.97
C LEU A 5 12.97 -30.07 5.03
N GLY A 6 14.16 -30.33 4.49
CA GLY A 6 14.46 -31.50 3.66
C GLY A 6 15.59 -32.31 4.28
N ASP A 7 15.40 -33.60 4.51
CA ASP A 7 16.41 -34.54 5.02
C ASP A 7 17.25 -33.99 6.20
N ASN A 8 16.57 -33.52 7.25
CA ASN A 8 17.18 -32.94 8.45
C ASN A 8 18.02 -31.65 8.21
N ARG A 9 17.92 -31.03 7.03
CA ARG A 9 18.54 -29.75 6.70
C ARG A 9 17.48 -28.69 6.43
N LEU A 10 17.64 -27.54 7.08
CA LEU A 10 16.78 -26.38 6.86
C LEU A 10 17.29 -25.62 5.63
N VAL A 11 16.52 -25.67 4.55
CA VAL A 11 16.83 -24.97 3.30
C VAL A 11 16.00 -23.68 3.27
N ILE A 12 16.69 -22.54 3.30
CA ILE A 12 16.07 -21.21 3.16
C ILE A 12 16.32 -20.72 1.75
N ARG A 13 15.25 -20.46 1.00
CA ARG A 13 15.32 -19.70 -0.25
C ARG A 13 14.73 -18.31 -0.04
N VAL A 14 15.60 -17.32 -0.06
CA VAL A 14 15.22 -15.91 -0.10
C VAL A 14 15.16 -15.51 -1.58
N SER A 15 13.95 -15.36 -2.10
CA SER A 15 13.76 -14.70 -3.40
C SER A 15 13.74 -13.20 -3.17
N ASN A 16 14.47 -12.45 -4.00
CA ASN A 16 14.29 -11.01 -4.07
C ASN A 16 12.88 -10.76 -4.63
N ASP A 17 12.01 -10.20 -3.80
CA ASP A 17 10.61 -10.06 -4.10
C ASP A 17 10.26 -8.57 -4.07
N SER A 18 10.00 -8.00 -5.24
CA SER A 18 9.50 -6.64 -5.33
C SER A 18 8.02 -6.65 -4.93
N ARG A 19 7.71 -6.12 -3.74
CA ARG A 19 6.34 -5.86 -3.26
C ARG A 19 5.65 -4.73 -4.04
N VAL A 20 5.79 -4.73 -5.36
CA VAL A 20 5.30 -3.67 -6.24
C VAL A 20 4.03 -4.17 -6.90
N LYS A 21 2.95 -3.36 -6.77
CA LYS A 21 1.69 -3.62 -7.47
C LYS A 21 1.92 -3.62 -8.98
N HIS A 22 1.25 -4.52 -9.70
CA HIS A 22 1.33 -4.52 -11.15
C HIS A 22 0.79 -3.20 -11.73
N LYS A 23 1.42 -2.67 -12.78
CA LYS A 23 1.11 -1.33 -13.34
C LYS A 23 -0.35 -1.19 -13.79
N THR A 24 -0.98 -2.27 -14.24
CA THR A 24 -2.40 -2.29 -14.65
C THR A 24 -3.39 -2.49 -13.51
N GLY A 25 -2.93 -2.69 -12.26
CA GLY A 25 -3.81 -2.99 -11.12
C GLY A 25 -4.36 -4.42 -11.11
N ASN A 26 -3.96 -5.26 -12.06
CA ASN A 26 -4.32 -6.69 -12.05
C ASN A 26 -3.68 -7.41 -10.85
N PRO A 27 -4.38 -8.38 -10.23
CA PRO A 27 -3.82 -9.17 -9.15
C PRO A 27 -2.61 -9.99 -9.60
N LEU A 28 -1.62 -10.08 -8.72
CA LEU A 28 -0.47 -10.96 -8.88
C LEU A 28 -0.70 -12.22 -8.04
N LEU A 29 -0.44 -13.39 -8.63
CA LEU A 29 -0.52 -14.65 -7.94
C LEU A 29 0.83 -15.37 -8.02
N ARG A 30 1.28 -15.86 -6.88
CA ARG A 30 2.41 -16.78 -6.76
C ARG A 30 1.95 -18.03 -6.02
N LEU A 31 2.42 -19.18 -6.48
CA LEU A 31 2.26 -20.44 -5.77
C LEU A 31 3.56 -20.82 -5.07
N LEU A 32 3.43 -21.23 -3.82
CA LEU A 32 4.43 -21.96 -3.05
C LEU A 32 3.86 -23.34 -2.80
N PHE A 33 4.57 -24.39 -3.21
CA PHE A 33 4.04 -25.73 -3.12
C PHE A 33 5.03 -26.70 -2.48
N SER A 34 4.47 -27.64 -1.73
CA SER A 34 5.10 -28.86 -1.27
C SER A 34 4.11 -29.99 -1.54
N VAL A 35 4.31 -30.71 -2.63
CA VAL A 35 3.43 -31.79 -3.09
C VAL A 35 4.21 -33.07 -3.26
N ASP A 36 3.54 -34.22 -3.18
CA ASP A 36 4.22 -35.50 -3.40
C ASP A 36 4.58 -35.76 -4.87
N TYR A 37 3.93 -35.05 -5.80
CA TYR A 37 4.23 -35.10 -7.23
C TYR A 37 5.63 -34.57 -7.52
N GLU A 38 6.43 -35.33 -8.26
CA GLU A 38 7.78 -34.94 -8.64
C GLU A 38 7.78 -34.25 -10.00
N PHE A 39 7.92 -32.93 -9.99
CA PHE A 39 8.04 -32.15 -11.21
C PHE A 39 9.40 -32.40 -11.89
N THR A 40 9.36 -33.06 -13.05
CA THR A 40 10.54 -33.28 -13.89
C THR A 40 10.69 -32.15 -14.92
N LYS A 41 11.92 -31.63 -15.11
CA LYS A 41 12.21 -30.45 -15.97
C LYS A 41 11.77 -30.61 -17.45
N ASN A 42 11.57 -31.85 -17.92
CA ASN A 42 11.15 -32.16 -19.29
C ASN A 42 9.64 -32.37 -19.45
N GLU A 43 8.87 -32.38 -18.35
CA GLU A 43 7.41 -32.48 -18.40
C GLU A 43 6.78 -31.09 -18.38
N LYS A 44 5.74 -30.87 -19.19
CA LYS A 44 4.90 -29.66 -19.15
C LYS A 44 3.95 -29.65 -17.94
N ALA A 45 4.39 -30.21 -16.82
CA ALA A 45 3.62 -30.28 -15.59
C ALA A 45 3.39 -28.87 -15.05
N SER A 46 2.13 -28.49 -14.96
CA SER A 46 1.70 -27.17 -14.53
C SER A 46 0.55 -27.27 -13.53
N PHE A 47 0.37 -26.23 -12.73
CA PHE A 47 -0.86 -26.08 -11.95
C PHE A 47 -1.90 -25.43 -12.85
N LEU A 48 -3.08 -26.03 -12.96
CA LEU A 48 -4.19 -25.42 -13.68
C LEU A 48 -4.95 -24.52 -12.72
N ILE A 49 -5.11 -23.26 -13.10
CA ILE A 49 -5.96 -22.32 -12.40
C ILE A 49 -7.12 -21.96 -13.32
N GLN A 50 -8.31 -22.45 -12.98
CA GLN A 50 -9.52 -22.26 -13.77
C GLN A 50 -10.39 -21.17 -13.15
N GLY A 51 -10.87 -20.23 -13.96
CA GLY A 51 -11.74 -19.14 -13.56
C GLY A 51 -12.26 -18.44 -14.82
N LYS A 52 -12.29 -17.11 -14.86
CA LYS A 52 -12.67 -16.37 -16.08
C LYS A 52 -11.74 -16.60 -17.28
N LYS A 53 -10.49 -16.98 -17.03
CA LYS A 53 -9.50 -17.41 -18.03
C LYS A 53 -8.67 -18.50 -17.39
N SER A 54 -8.60 -19.67 -18.02
CA SER A 54 -7.73 -20.75 -17.58
C SER A 54 -6.28 -20.38 -17.86
N LEU A 55 -5.42 -20.50 -16.85
CA LEU A 55 -3.98 -20.32 -17.00
C LEU A 55 -3.24 -21.47 -16.32
N SER A 56 -2.32 -22.07 -17.06
CA SER A 56 -1.38 -23.06 -16.57
C SER A 56 -0.15 -22.36 -15.99
N LEU A 57 0.12 -22.58 -14.70
CA LEU A 57 1.29 -22.05 -14.02
C LEU A 57 2.41 -23.08 -13.98
N PHE A 58 3.58 -22.70 -14.49
CA PHE A 58 4.75 -23.58 -14.54
C PHE A 58 5.65 -23.30 -13.33
N PRO A 59 6.11 -24.34 -12.61
CA PRO A 59 7.07 -24.19 -11.54
C PRO A 59 8.46 -23.90 -12.14
N ASP A 60 9.03 -22.75 -11.80
CA ASP A 60 10.33 -22.32 -12.34
C ASP A 60 11.49 -22.56 -11.34
N LYS A 61 11.22 -22.41 -10.03
CA LYS A 61 12.24 -22.48 -8.97
C LYS A 61 11.98 -23.65 -8.02
N MET A 62 12.37 -24.85 -8.44
CA MET A 62 12.19 -26.08 -7.66
C MET A 62 13.43 -26.44 -6.82
N ILE A 63 13.21 -27.10 -5.69
CA ILE A 63 14.22 -27.83 -4.90
C ILE A 63 14.16 -29.28 -5.39
N ARG A 64 15.30 -29.97 -5.51
CA ARG A 64 15.33 -31.39 -5.90
C ARG A 64 15.25 -32.29 -4.65
N PRO A 65 14.44 -33.36 -4.66
CA PRO A 65 13.49 -33.78 -5.70
C PRO A 65 12.33 -32.76 -5.86
N GLY A 66 11.83 -32.57 -7.09
CA GLY A 66 10.97 -31.45 -7.55
C GLY A 66 9.65 -31.19 -6.82
N LYS A 67 9.42 -31.88 -5.71
CA LYS A 67 8.25 -31.86 -4.81
C LYS A 67 7.99 -30.53 -4.14
N ILE A 68 9.04 -29.73 -3.94
CA ILE A 68 8.98 -28.46 -3.24
C ILE A 68 9.48 -27.35 -4.16
N GLY A 69 8.69 -26.29 -4.32
CA GLY A 69 9.06 -25.21 -5.23
C GLY A 69 8.20 -23.97 -5.13
N MET A 70 8.57 -23.00 -5.95
CA MET A 70 7.91 -21.72 -6.10
C MET A 70 7.71 -21.40 -7.58
N THR A 71 6.57 -20.80 -7.91
CA THR A 71 6.34 -20.19 -9.21
C THR A 71 6.76 -18.71 -9.20
N ASP A 72 7.03 -18.14 -10.37
CA ASP A 72 7.09 -16.69 -10.47
C ASP A 72 5.70 -16.05 -10.28
N TYR A 73 5.65 -14.72 -10.20
CA TYR A 73 4.39 -14.00 -10.14
C TYR A 73 3.74 -14.00 -11.51
N TYR A 74 2.51 -14.48 -11.57
CA TYR A 74 1.67 -14.42 -12.75
C TYR A 74 0.58 -13.36 -12.57
N VAL A 75 0.31 -12.62 -13.64
CA VAL A 75 -0.73 -11.60 -13.67
C VAL A 75 -2.05 -12.29 -14.01
N HIS A 76 -3.03 -12.16 -13.12
CA HIS A 76 -4.37 -12.70 -13.33
C HIS A 76 -5.40 -11.58 -13.47
N LEU A 77 -6.57 -11.91 -14.01
CA LEU A 77 -7.71 -11.00 -13.95
C LEU A 77 -8.38 -11.11 -12.59
N PRO A 78 -9.07 -10.07 -12.11
CA PRO A 78 -9.83 -10.17 -10.87
C PRO A 78 -11.02 -11.13 -11.02
N GLY A 79 -11.18 -12.05 -10.06
CA GLY A 79 -12.19 -13.10 -10.09
C GLY A 79 -11.93 -14.22 -9.09
N GLU A 80 -12.85 -15.17 -9.06
CA GLU A 80 -12.69 -16.43 -8.34
C GLU A 80 -12.02 -17.47 -9.24
N TYR A 81 -11.09 -18.21 -8.66
CA TYR A 81 -10.31 -19.22 -9.34
C TYR A 81 -10.22 -20.49 -8.51
N GLU A 82 -10.27 -21.63 -9.18
CA GLU A 82 -10.10 -22.96 -8.61
C GLU A 82 -8.72 -23.50 -9.02
N ILE A 83 -8.00 -24.09 -8.07
CA ILE A 83 -6.66 -24.64 -8.29
C ILE A 83 -6.75 -26.16 -8.39
N PHE A 84 -6.19 -26.70 -9.47
CA PHE A 84 -6.10 -28.15 -9.72
C PHE A 84 -4.64 -28.63 -9.72
N LEU A 85 -4.41 -29.77 -9.09
CA LEU A 85 -3.09 -30.42 -9.06
C LEU A 85 -2.83 -31.19 -10.36
N PRO A 86 -1.59 -31.22 -10.84
CA PRO A 86 -1.20 -32.16 -11.87
C PRO A 86 -1.17 -33.60 -11.32
N ILE A 87 -1.79 -34.54 -12.04
CA ILE A 87 -1.69 -35.98 -11.80
C ILE A 87 -0.56 -36.58 -12.64
N ASN A 88 -0.47 -36.20 -13.91
CA ASN A 88 0.51 -36.75 -14.84
C ASN A 88 0.78 -35.76 -15.99
N GLY A 89 1.88 -35.01 -15.91
CA GLY A 89 2.23 -33.98 -16.89
C GLY A 89 1.11 -32.96 -17.11
N THR A 90 0.34 -33.14 -18.19
CA THR A 90 -0.75 -32.22 -18.61
C THR A 90 -2.14 -32.57 -18.08
N VAL A 91 -2.29 -33.71 -17.39
CA VAL A 91 -3.56 -34.13 -16.79
C VAL A 91 -3.65 -33.59 -15.36
N HIS A 92 -4.79 -33.00 -15.01
CA HIS A 92 -5.06 -32.42 -13.71
C HIS A 92 -6.13 -33.23 -12.94
N GLU A 93 -6.14 -33.12 -11.61
CA GLU A 93 -7.20 -33.68 -10.76
C GLU A 93 -8.57 -33.13 -11.16
N GLU A 94 -9.63 -33.96 -11.07
CA GLU A 94 -11.01 -33.54 -11.34
C GLU A 94 -11.58 -32.67 -10.22
N GLU A 95 -11.10 -32.88 -8.99
CA GLU A 95 -11.50 -32.08 -7.83
C GLU A 95 -10.50 -30.93 -7.59
N PRO A 96 -10.99 -29.70 -7.38
CA PRO A 96 -10.12 -28.59 -7.01
C PRO A 96 -9.64 -28.73 -5.56
N ILE A 97 -8.36 -28.42 -5.31
CA ILE A 97 -7.81 -28.41 -3.93
C ILE A 97 -8.39 -27.26 -3.11
N GLY A 98 -8.77 -26.17 -3.79
CA GLY A 98 -9.18 -24.95 -3.12
C GLY A 98 -9.60 -23.85 -4.09
N ARG A 99 -10.39 -22.93 -3.54
CA ARG A 99 -10.87 -21.72 -4.23
C ARG A 99 -10.13 -20.51 -3.72
N ILE A 100 -9.68 -19.67 -4.64
CA ILE A 100 -9.00 -18.41 -4.35
C ILE A 100 -9.80 -17.26 -4.96
N LYS A 101 -9.98 -16.19 -4.19
CA LYS A 101 -10.61 -14.96 -4.67
C LYS A 101 -9.53 -13.90 -4.87
N LEU A 102 -9.28 -13.54 -6.12
CA LEU A 102 -8.30 -12.54 -6.49
C LEU A 102 -9.01 -11.20 -6.71
N ASN A 103 -8.87 -10.30 -5.74
CA ASN A 103 -9.32 -8.92 -5.86
C ASN A 103 -8.23 -8.02 -6.48
N SER A 104 -8.68 -6.96 -7.15
CA SER A 104 -7.82 -6.00 -7.86
C SER A 104 -6.72 -5.39 -6.97
N GLY A 105 -5.53 -5.25 -7.54
CA GLY A 105 -4.37 -4.61 -6.90
C GLY A 105 -3.72 -5.38 -5.76
N GLY A 106 -4.25 -6.56 -5.40
CA GLY A 106 -3.66 -7.45 -4.40
C GLY A 106 -2.57 -8.34 -4.99
N SER A 107 -1.55 -8.62 -4.20
CA SER A 107 -0.59 -9.69 -4.48
C SER A 107 -0.86 -10.83 -3.52
N TYR A 108 -1.02 -12.04 -4.07
CA TYR A 108 -1.41 -13.23 -3.35
C TYR A 108 -0.31 -14.27 -3.48
N THR A 109 0.08 -14.85 -2.35
CA THR A 109 0.92 -16.04 -2.31
C THR A 109 0.11 -17.17 -1.74
N VAL A 110 -0.14 -18.19 -2.55
CA VAL A 110 -0.91 -19.37 -2.14
C VAL A 110 0.06 -20.49 -1.82
N PHE A 111 -0.06 -21.03 -0.62
CA PHE A 111 0.66 -22.21 -0.16
C PHE A 111 -0.19 -23.45 -0.44
N ILE A 112 0.38 -24.40 -1.15
CA ILE A 112 -0.22 -25.70 -1.45
C ILE A 112 0.59 -26.76 -0.73
N LEU A 113 -0.02 -27.44 0.24
CA LEU A 113 0.58 -28.56 0.95
C LEU A 113 -0.22 -29.82 0.64
N GLN A 114 0.44 -30.79 0.02
CA GLN A 114 -0.11 -32.12 -0.24
C GLN A 114 0.86 -33.15 0.30
N LYS A 115 0.37 -34.00 1.21
CA LYS A 115 1.11 -35.12 1.78
C LYS A 115 0.22 -36.35 1.88
N ALA A 116 0.35 -37.25 0.92
CA ALA A 116 -0.40 -38.50 0.75
C ALA A 116 -0.20 -39.43 1.95
N SER A 117 1.00 -39.46 2.54
CA SER A 117 1.31 -40.25 3.75
C SER A 117 0.44 -39.89 4.95
N TRP A 118 -0.12 -38.68 5.00
CA TRP A 118 -0.94 -38.20 6.12
C TRP A 118 -2.36 -37.82 5.68
N ASN A 119 -2.71 -38.06 4.41
CA ASN A 119 -3.94 -37.60 3.76
C ASN A 119 -4.22 -36.09 3.96
N ILE A 120 -3.18 -35.26 3.96
CA ILE A 120 -3.32 -33.81 4.14
C ILE A 120 -3.30 -33.14 2.77
N ARG A 121 -4.36 -32.37 2.49
CA ARG A 121 -4.50 -31.49 1.32
C ARG A 121 -4.97 -30.12 1.81
N THR A 122 -4.05 -29.18 2.00
CA THR A 122 -4.38 -27.86 2.55
C THR A 122 -3.86 -26.75 1.66
N THR A 123 -4.73 -25.77 1.40
CA THR A 123 -4.38 -24.52 0.72
C THR A 123 -4.48 -23.36 1.70
N HIS A 124 -3.41 -22.59 1.83
CA HIS A 124 -3.40 -21.37 2.65
C HIS A 124 -3.08 -20.17 1.77
N ILE A 125 -3.92 -19.14 1.82
CA ILE A 125 -3.75 -17.93 1.02
C ILE A 125 -3.16 -16.86 1.92
N LEU A 126 -2.00 -16.32 1.55
CA LEU A 126 -1.43 -15.13 2.17
C LEU A 126 -1.54 -13.95 1.21
N THR A 127 -2.19 -12.88 1.63
CA THR A 127 -2.15 -11.59 0.96
C THR A 127 -0.81 -10.92 1.29
N THR A 128 0.06 -10.80 0.31
CA THR A 128 1.37 -10.15 0.47
C THR A 128 1.31 -8.64 0.22
N VAL A 129 0.32 -8.19 -0.54
CA VAL A 129 0.03 -6.77 -0.79
C VAL A 129 -1.47 -6.54 -0.70
N ASP A 130 -1.87 -5.52 0.07
CA ASP A 130 -3.27 -5.18 0.30
C ASP A 130 -4.02 -4.83 -0.99
N VAL A 131 -5.26 -5.30 -1.02
CA VAL A 131 -6.20 -5.09 -2.11
C VAL A 131 -6.50 -3.60 -2.28
N ASN A 132 -6.80 -3.19 -3.52
CA ASN A 132 -7.12 -1.80 -3.78
C ASN A 132 -8.61 -1.56 -3.50
N GLU A 133 -8.94 -1.06 -2.31
CA GLU A 133 -10.34 -0.88 -1.87
C GLU A 133 -10.95 0.44 -2.35
N VAL A 134 -10.12 1.47 -2.59
CA VAL A 134 -10.58 2.82 -2.94
C VAL A 134 -9.89 3.33 -4.21
N HIS A 135 -10.66 4.01 -5.05
CA HIS A 135 -10.11 4.65 -6.24
C HIS A 135 -9.19 5.80 -5.83
N ARG A 136 -7.96 5.84 -6.37
CA ARG A 136 -7.01 6.95 -6.15
C ARG A 136 -7.53 8.35 -6.48
N LEU A 137 -8.61 8.45 -7.27
CA LEU A 137 -9.24 9.74 -7.62
C LEU A 137 -9.89 10.41 -6.41
N TRP A 138 -10.19 9.66 -5.34
CA TRP A 138 -10.68 10.23 -4.08
C TRP A 138 -9.68 11.16 -3.40
N GLN A 139 -8.41 11.16 -3.82
CA GLN A 139 -7.44 12.13 -3.33
C GLN A 139 -7.58 13.51 -3.99
N ILE A 140 -8.30 13.62 -5.11
CA ILE A 140 -8.47 14.89 -5.83
C ILE A 140 -9.30 15.90 -5.03
N PRO A 141 -10.50 15.56 -4.51
CA PRO A 141 -11.31 16.52 -3.76
C PRO A 141 -10.58 17.10 -2.54
N GLN A 142 -9.88 16.26 -1.77
CA GLN A 142 -9.12 16.72 -0.60
C GLN A 142 -7.98 17.67 -0.98
N ALA A 143 -7.27 17.40 -2.09
CA ALA A 143 -6.17 18.26 -2.54
C ALA A 143 -6.67 19.62 -3.01
N ILE A 144 -7.84 19.66 -3.68
CA ILE A 144 -8.47 20.91 -4.10
C ILE A 144 -8.86 21.75 -2.88
N VAL A 145 -9.48 21.15 -1.86
CA VAL A 145 -9.90 21.89 -0.65
C VAL A 145 -8.69 22.42 0.12
N ILE A 146 -7.64 21.62 0.30
CA ILE A 146 -6.42 22.05 0.99
C ILE A 146 -5.73 23.18 0.22
N ALA A 147 -5.55 23.04 -1.10
CA ALA A 147 -4.92 24.07 -1.92
C ALA A 147 -5.72 25.37 -1.95
N ALA A 148 -7.06 25.29 -2.03
CA ALA A 148 -7.91 26.47 -1.94
C ALA A 148 -7.75 27.18 -0.58
N GLY A 149 -7.74 26.43 0.52
CA GLY A 149 -7.49 26.96 1.86
C GLY A 149 -6.10 27.59 2.01
N GLU A 150 -5.07 26.96 1.46
CA GLU A 150 -3.69 27.47 1.46
C GLU A 150 -3.57 28.81 0.72
N VAL A 151 -4.13 28.92 -0.49
CA VAL A 151 -4.08 30.18 -1.25
C VAL A 151 -4.88 31.27 -0.52
N MET A 152 -6.08 30.94 -0.04
CA MET A 152 -6.91 31.89 0.68
C MET A 152 -6.22 32.40 1.95
N PHE A 153 -5.58 31.54 2.74
CA PHE A 153 -4.91 31.95 3.97
C PHE A 153 -3.55 32.61 3.72
N SER A 154 -2.69 32.01 2.88
CA SER A 154 -1.32 32.47 2.72
C SER A 154 -1.19 33.75 1.91
N VAL A 155 -1.96 33.90 0.82
CA VAL A 155 -1.84 35.09 -0.03
C VAL A 155 -2.49 36.28 0.67
N THR A 156 -3.72 36.12 1.18
CA THR A 156 -4.42 37.22 1.86
C THR A 156 -3.79 37.59 3.20
N GLY A 157 -3.31 36.61 3.97
CA GLY A 157 -2.66 36.85 5.26
C GLY A 157 -1.35 37.63 5.13
N LEU A 158 -0.56 37.32 4.10
CA LEU A 158 0.68 38.04 3.84
C LEU A 158 0.41 39.46 3.30
N ASP A 159 -0.56 39.62 2.40
CA ASP A 159 -0.97 40.93 1.88
C ASP A 159 -1.52 41.83 2.99
N PHE A 160 -2.37 41.28 3.86
CA PHE A 160 -2.84 41.97 5.07
C PHE A 160 -1.67 42.37 5.99
N SER A 161 -0.73 41.45 6.25
CA SER A 161 0.44 41.73 7.10
C SER A 161 1.32 42.83 6.53
N TYR A 162 1.45 42.92 5.20
CA TYR A 162 2.16 44.01 4.54
C TYR A 162 1.42 45.34 4.57
N SER A 163 0.08 45.32 4.55
CA SER A 163 -0.70 46.55 4.66
C SER A 163 -0.61 47.17 6.06
N GLN A 164 -0.48 46.34 7.10
CA GLN A 164 -0.39 46.78 8.50
C GLN A 164 1.05 47.05 8.97
N ALA A 165 2.07 46.67 8.19
CA ALA A 165 3.47 46.84 8.57
C ALA A 165 4.08 48.16 8.03
N PRO A 166 4.89 48.88 8.83
CA PRO A 166 5.66 50.02 8.35
C PRO A 166 6.54 49.66 7.14
N SER A 167 6.75 50.62 6.23
CA SER A 167 7.48 50.40 4.98
C SER A 167 8.89 49.83 5.14
N SER A 168 9.56 50.13 6.26
CA SER A 168 10.90 49.64 6.60
C SER A 168 10.94 48.19 7.11
N LEU A 169 9.80 47.60 7.50
CA LEU A 169 9.72 46.28 8.13
C LEU A 169 9.19 45.17 7.22
N LYS A 170 8.89 45.46 5.95
CA LYS A 170 8.34 44.46 5.01
C LYS A 170 9.23 43.23 4.87
N SER A 171 10.55 43.40 4.82
CA SER A 171 11.49 42.27 4.77
C SER A 171 11.45 41.41 6.04
N LEU A 172 11.24 42.02 7.21
CA LEU A 172 11.09 41.30 8.48
C LEU A 172 9.78 40.50 8.52
N VAL A 173 8.67 41.07 8.02
CA VAL A 173 7.38 40.36 7.91
C VAL A 173 7.53 39.10 7.04
N GLN A 174 8.19 39.20 5.89
CA GLN A 174 8.47 38.03 5.04
C GLN A 174 9.31 36.97 5.78
N ALA A 175 10.35 37.39 6.49
CA ALA A 175 11.20 36.49 7.25
C ALA A 175 10.42 35.77 8.37
N LEU A 176 9.55 36.50 9.08
CA LEU A 176 8.67 35.94 10.10
C LEU A 176 7.64 34.97 9.49
N TRP A 177 7.10 35.27 8.31
CA TRP A 177 6.22 34.35 7.59
C TRP A 177 6.92 33.04 7.19
N LEU A 178 8.17 33.09 6.75
CA LEU A 178 8.96 31.89 6.47
C LEU A 178 9.31 31.13 7.76
N LEU A 179 9.53 31.86 8.87
CA LEU A 179 9.78 31.27 10.17
C LEU A 179 8.56 30.49 10.69
N THR A 180 7.33 31.02 10.54
CA THR A 180 6.11 30.28 10.93
C THR A 180 5.95 28.99 10.13
N ASN A 181 6.25 29.01 8.82
CA ASN A 181 6.29 27.80 8.00
C ASN A 181 7.34 26.78 8.50
N ALA A 182 8.52 27.24 8.89
CA ALA A 182 9.55 26.36 9.46
C ALA A 182 9.11 25.74 10.78
N VAL A 183 8.51 26.53 11.68
CA VAL A 183 7.96 26.05 12.95
C VAL A 183 6.84 25.04 12.74
N GLY A 184 5.94 25.27 11.78
CA GLY A 184 4.87 24.33 11.43
C GLY A 184 5.42 22.99 10.96
N ASN A 185 6.42 23.00 10.08
CA ASN A 185 7.09 21.78 9.63
C ASN A 185 7.82 21.06 10.78
N PHE A 186 8.48 21.81 11.67
CA PHE A 186 9.12 21.23 12.85
C PHE A 186 8.12 20.56 13.79
N LEU A 187 6.94 21.16 13.98
CA LEU A 187 5.85 20.59 14.78
C LEU A 187 5.36 19.25 14.21
N ILE A 188 5.23 19.14 12.88
CA ILE A 188 4.85 17.88 12.21
C ILE A 188 5.86 16.76 12.54
N ILE A 189 7.16 17.07 12.48
CA ILE A 189 8.22 16.12 12.80
C ILE A 189 8.11 15.69 14.27
N LEU A 190 7.89 16.63 15.19
CA LEU A 190 7.73 16.34 16.61
C LEU A 190 6.53 15.40 16.87
N LEU A 191 5.38 15.68 16.24
CA LEU A 191 4.18 14.85 16.39
C LEU A 191 4.36 13.44 15.82
N ASN A 192 5.17 13.26 14.78
CA ASN A 192 5.44 11.94 14.21
C ASN A 192 6.13 10.99 15.21
N PHE A 193 6.90 11.53 16.17
CA PHE A 193 7.51 10.70 17.22
C PHE A 193 6.49 10.04 18.16
N LEU A 194 5.24 10.52 18.22
CA LEU A 194 4.20 9.97 19.09
C LEU A 194 3.66 8.60 18.62
N LYS A 195 4.01 8.14 17.41
CA LYS A 195 3.69 6.83 16.81
C LYS A 195 2.32 6.27 17.23
N PHE A 196 1.27 6.66 16.50
CA PHE A 196 -0.06 6.13 16.74
C PHE A 196 -0.23 4.76 16.08
N GLU A 197 -0.93 3.84 16.76
CA GLU A 197 -1.23 2.51 16.19
C GLU A 197 -2.20 2.57 15.01
N ARG A 198 -3.05 3.60 14.95
CA ARG A 198 -4.02 3.80 13.89
C ARG A 198 -3.87 5.19 13.27
N VAL A 199 -3.74 5.20 11.95
CA VAL A 199 -3.66 6.43 11.12
C VAL A 199 -4.87 7.34 11.34
N SER A 200 -6.05 6.80 11.66
CA SER A 200 -7.24 7.59 11.96
C SER A 200 -7.06 8.53 13.16
N TYR A 201 -6.32 8.11 14.20
CA TYR A 201 -6.05 8.95 15.36
C TYR A 201 -5.09 10.08 15.03
N GLU A 202 -4.14 9.85 14.11
CA GLU A 202 -3.23 10.90 13.62
C GLU A 202 -4.03 12.00 12.90
N PHE A 203 -4.93 11.62 12.00
CA PHE A 203 -5.78 12.58 11.29
C PHE A 203 -6.69 13.38 12.23
N LEU A 204 -7.27 12.72 13.25
CA LEU A 204 -8.11 13.40 14.22
C LEU A 204 -7.30 14.39 15.09
N MET A 205 -6.09 14.01 15.49
CA MET A 205 -5.18 14.90 16.21
C MET A 205 -4.84 16.15 15.38
N TYR A 206 -4.47 15.99 14.10
CA TYR A 206 -4.23 17.13 13.22
C TYR A 206 -5.47 18.01 13.03
N ALA A 207 -6.66 17.41 12.89
CA ALA A 207 -7.91 18.15 12.80
C ALA A 207 -8.21 18.94 14.09
N ALA A 208 -7.99 18.35 15.26
CA ALA A 208 -8.16 19.01 16.55
C ALA A 208 -7.19 20.19 16.72
N LEU A 209 -5.93 20.02 16.29
CA LEU A 209 -4.92 21.09 16.33
C LEU A 209 -5.32 22.27 15.41
N MET A 210 -5.83 21.97 14.21
CA MET A 210 -6.34 22.98 13.28
C MET A 210 -7.59 23.69 13.80
N ALA A 211 -8.50 22.97 14.46
CA ALA A 211 -9.68 23.58 15.08
C ALA A 211 -9.29 24.51 16.23
N LEU A 212 -8.32 24.11 17.06
CA LEU A 212 -7.78 24.93 18.13
C LEU A 212 -7.10 26.20 17.57
N SER A 213 -6.26 26.07 16.55
CA SER A 213 -5.59 27.23 15.94
C SER A 213 -6.58 28.20 15.30
N MET A 214 -7.62 27.69 14.63
CA MET A 214 -8.70 28.51 14.09
C MET A 214 -9.46 29.25 15.21
N GLY A 215 -9.76 28.57 16.33
CA GLY A 215 -10.40 29.19 17.48
C GLY A 215 -9.57 30.35 18.06
N ILE A 216 -8.27 30.14 18.23
CA ILE A 216 -7.34 31.19 18.70
C ILE A 216 -7.30 32.35 17.69
N PHE A 217 -7.22 32.06 16.40
CA PHE A 217 -7.20 33.08 15.35
C PHE A 217 -8.46 33.95 15.36
N VAL A 218 -9.65 33.35 15.51
CA VAL A 218 -10.91 34.10 15.59
C VAL A 218 -10.93 35.04 16.80
N VAL A 219 -10.46 34.58 17.97
CA VAL A 219 -10.39 35.42 19.18
C VAL A 219 -9.47 36.62 18.99
N ILE A 220 -8.29 36.40 18.38
CA ILE A 220 -7.34 37.47 18.08
C ILE A 220 -7.94 38.44 17.06
N ALA A 221 -8.56 37.93 16.00
CA ALA A 221 -9.14 38.75 14.93
C ALA A 221 -10.26 39.67 15.43
N VAL A 222 -11.12 39.19 16.33
CA VAL A 222 -12.18 40.01 16.94
C VAL A 222 -11.60 41.12 17.83
N SER A 223 -10.44 40.90 18.41
CA SER A 223 -9.77 41.84 19.32
C SER A 223 -8.78 42.77 18.61
N TYR A 224 -8.64 42.66 17.29
CA TYR A 224 -7.63 43.38 16.52
C TYR A 224 -8.13 44.77 16.11
N GLU A 225 -7.36 45.81 16.44
CA GLU A 225 -7.60 47.19 16.03
C GLU A 225 -6.76 47.52 14.78
N TYR A 226 -7.41 48.05 13.75
CA TYR A 226 -6.78 48.33 12.46
C TYR A 226 -5.97 49.64 12.52
N VAL A 227 -4.79 49.63 11.90
CA VAL A 227 -4.00 50.85 11.71
C VAL A 227 -4.30 51.39 10.32
N GLU A 228 -5.10 52.45 10.24
CA GLU A 228 -5.31 53.20 8.99
C GLU A 228 -4.12 54.15 8.75
N TYR A 229 -3.40 53.94 7.66
CA TYR A 229 -2.44 54.92 7.16
C TYR A 229 -3.19 55.90 6.25
N ASP A 230 -3.43 57.12 6.73
CA ASP A 230 -3.82 58.24 5.86
C ASP A 230 -2.75 58.37 4.76
N GLU A 231 -3.15 58.19 3.50
CA GLU A 231 -2.36 58.54 2.32
C GLU A 231 -2.10 60.06 2.33
N LYS A 232 -1.09 60.52 3.07
CA LYS A 232 -0.55 61.86 2.90
C LYS A 232 0.40 61.86 1.71
N SER A 233 -0.19 62.21 0.56
CA SER A 233 0.31 63.13 -0.50
C SER A 233 1.83 63.29 -0.58
#